data_AF-A0ABD6F4Z0-F1
#
_entry.id   AF-A0ABD6F4Z0-F1
#
_cell.length_a   1.000
_cell.length_b   1.000
_cell.length_c   1.000
_cell.angle_alpha   90.00
_cell.angle_beta   90.00
_cell.angle_gamma   90.00
#
_symmetry.space_group_name_H-M   'P 1'
#
loop_
_entity.id
_entity.type
_entity.pdbx_description
1 polymer ?
#
loop_
_entity_poly.entity_id
_entity_poly.type
_entity_poly.pdbx_seq_one_letter_code
_entity_poly.pdbx_strand_id
1 'polypeptide(L)'
;MQKFLWAIIGVVIAVGGYFGYINYERYKFKEAVSHHVKNASLRLANAIRYETEQGTKITYKELFEKLESDVAEIDKRVIGIQTIATPDDEEITNPILAYLKSGQELLRALQQKYRKLLAFSSSIEWATRSMEELRSASYYGFDYANRAANRALKEAEKAEAEYNEAVNDLIDAARTVIECHKRIVGLVRDDALIDVKIFEEVVRKNEEEAKNEKEAKNKSGKNLSNPS
;
A
#
# COMPACT_ATOMS: atom_id res chain seq x y z
N MET A 1 9.13 -64.27 -19.63
CA MET A 1 7.98 -63.38 -19.35
C MET A 1 7.98 -62.81 -17.92
N GLN A 2 8.06 -63.64 -16.87
CA GLN A 2 7.97 -63.18 -15.47
C GLN A 2 9.03 -62.13 -15.06
N LYS A 3 10.30 -62.29 -15.48
CA LYS A 3 11.37 -61.29 -15.22
C LYS A 3 11.11 -59.92 -15.86
N PHE A 4 10.44 -59.90 -17.01
CA PHE A 4 10.09 -58.67 -17.73
C PHE A 4 8.95 -57.91 -17.02
N LEU A 5 7.99 -58.65 -16.46
CA LEU A 5 6.89 -58.08 -15.66
C LEU A 5 7.42 -57.40 -14.38
N TRP A 6 8.35 -58.05 -13.67
CA TRP A 6 8.99 -57.47 -12.48
C TRP A 6 9.81 -56.22 -12.79
N ALA A 7 10.49 -56.18 -13.94
CA ALA A 7 11.22 -55.01 -14.38
C ALA A 7 10.29 -53.81 -14.65
N ILE A 8 9.14 -54.03 -15.30
CA ILE A 8 8.14 -52.99 -15.54
C ILE A 8 7.55 -52.46 -14.22
N ILE A 9 7.20 -53.35 -13.29
CA ILE A 9 6.67 -52.96 -11.97
C ILE A 9 7.70 -52.14 -11.19
N GLY A 10 8.97 -52.55 -11.21
CA GLY A 10 10.06 -51.81 -10.57
C GLY A 10 10.23 -50.39 -11.13
N VAL A 11 10.15 -50.23 -12.46
CA VAL A 11 10.20 -48.91 -13.11
C VAL A 11 9.00 -48.04 -12.71
N VAL A 12 7.78 -48.59 -12.69
CA VAL A 12 6.58 -47.83 -12.29
C VAL A 12 6.68 -47.37 -10.83
N ILE A 13 7.16 -48.22 -9.91
CA ILE A 13 7.36 -47.85 -8.51
C ILE A 13 8.45 -46.78 -8.37
N ALA A 14 9.57 -46.92 -9.09
CA ALA A 14 10.65 -45.94 -9.05
C ALA A 14 10.22 -44.57 -9.59
N VAL A 15 9.52 -44.55 -10.73
CA VAL A 15 8.98 -43.34 -11.34
C VAL A 15 7.90 -42.72 -10.45
N GLY A 16 6.97 -43.51 -9.93
CA GLY A 16 5.93 -43.04 -9.01
C GLY A 16 6.49 -42.49 -7.70
N GLY A 17 7.53 -43.13 -7.15
CA GLY A 17 8.26 -42.66 -5.97
C GLY A 17 8.98 -41.34 -6.22
N TYR A 18 9.62 -41.18 -7.38
CA TYR A 18 10.29 -39.94 -7.78
C TYR A 18 9.30 -38.78 -7.93
N PHE A 19 8.20 -38.98 -8.66
CA PHE A 19 7.14 -37.95 -8.77
C PHE A 19 6.48 -37.64 -7.43
N GLY A 20 6.27 -38.66 -6.58
CA GLY A 20 5.75 -38.49 -5.23
C GLY A 20 6.68 -37.65 -4.36
N TYR A 21 7.99 -37.89 -4.43
CA TYR A 21 9.00 -37.13 -3.70
C TYR A 21 9.05 -35.66 -4.15
N ILE A 22 9.07 -35.40 -5.45
CA ILE A 22 9.06 -34.01 -5.99
C ILE A 22 7.81 -33.27 -5.55
N ASN A 23 6.63 -33.91 -5.64
CA ASN A 23 5.38 -33.29 -5.21
C ASN A 23 5.37 -33.01 -3.70
N TYR A 24 5.97 -33.89 -2.91
CA TYR A 24 6.11 -33.71 -1.47
C TYR A 24 7.03 -32.54 -1.10
N GLU A 25 8.19 -32.41 -1.75
CA GLU A 25 9.09 -31.27 -1.54
C GLU A 25 8.42 -29.95 -1.94
N ARG A 26 7.73 -29.92 -3.10
CA ARG A 26 6.96 -28.75 -3.55
C ARG A 26 5.85 -28.38 -2.56
N TYR A 27 5.14 -29.36 -2.01
CA TYR A 27 4.11 -29.11 -1.00
C TYR A 27 4.70 -28.52 0.29
N LYS A 28 5.81 -29.08 0.79
CA LYS A 28 6.52 -28.54 1.95
C LYS A 28 7.01 -27.12 1.74
N PHE A 29 7.56 -26.83 0.56
CA PHE A 29 8.00 -25.49 0.19
C PHE A 29 6.82 -24.51 0.20
N LYS A 30 5.72 -24.86 -0.48
CA LYS A 30 4.49 -24.05 -0.47
C LYS A 30 3.95 -23.81 0.94
N GLU A 31 3.98 -24.81 1.81
CA GLU A 31 3.54 -24.68 3.20
C GLU A 31 4.42 -23.71 3.99
N ALA A 32 5.75 -23.85 3.88
CA ALA A 32 6.70 -22.96 4.52
C ALA A 32 6.50 -21.50 4.06
N VAL A 33 6.43 -21.27 2.76
CA VAL A 33 6.22 -19.93 2.18
C VAL A 33 4.84 -19.37 2.54
N SER A 34 3.79 -20.19 2.56
CA SER A 34 2.43 -19.74 2.92
C SER A 34 2.36 -19.14 4.32
N HIS A 35 3.15 -19.64 5.28
CA HIS A 35 3.22 -19.04 6.61
C HIS A 35 3.84 -17.62 6.58
N HIS A 36 4.87 -17.41 5.77
CA HIS A 36 5.47 -16.09 5.58
C HIS A 36 4.48 -15.12 4.92
N VAL A 37 3.78 -15.56 3.88
CA VAL A 37 2.77 -14.77 3.17
C VAL A 37 1.60 -14.42 4.08
N LYS A 38 1.07 -15.38 4.86
CA LYS A 38 -0.01 -15.14 5.82
C LYS A 38 0.32 -14.04 6.81
N ASN A 39 1.51 -14.11 7.41
CA ASN A 39 1.95 -13.12 8.38
C ASN A 39 2.16 -11.72 7.77
N ALA A 40 2.56 -11.63 6.50
CA ALA A 40 2.66 -10.36 5.81
C ALA A 40 1.29 -9.81 5.42
N SER A 41 0.42 -10.65 4.86
CA SER A 41 -0.95 -10.29 4.49
C SER A 41 -1.75 -9.77 5.68
N LEU A 42 -1.61 -10.41 6.86
CA LEU A 42 -2.27 -9.92 8.09
C LEU A 42 -1.79 -8.52 8.50
N ARG A 43 -0.51 -8.22 8.34
CA ARG A 43 0.03 -6.88 8.60
C ARG A 43 -0.50 -5.85 7.63
N LEU A 44 -0.54 -6.18 6.34
CA LEU A 44 -1.16 -5.34 5.32
C LEU A 44 -2.62 -5.03 5.65
N ALA A 45 -3.42 -6.05 5.99
CA ALA A 45 -4.81 -5.84 6.41
C ALA A 45 -4.92 -4.92 7.63
N ASN A 46 -4.11 -5.15 8.66
CA ASN A 46 -4.15 -4.33 9.87
C ASN A 46 -3.77 -2.87 9.62
N ALA A 47 -2.78 -2.63 8.76
CA ALA A 47 -2.38 -1.28 8.39
C ALA A 47 -3.43 -0.57 7.53
N ILE A 48 -4.05 -1.28 6.59
CA ILE A 48 -5.08 -0.72 5.72
C ILE A 48 -6.35 -0.35 6.49
N ARG A 49 -6.64 -1.01 7.61
CA ARG A 49 -7.78 -0.63 8.47
C ARG A 49 -7.73 0.82 8.95
N TYR A 50 -6.56 1.43 9.08
CA TYR A 50 -6.48 2.86 9.41
C TYR A 50 -7.02 3.75 8.28
N GLU A 51 -6.98 3.26 7.05
CA GLU A 51 -7.53 3.94 5.88
C GLU A 51 -9.02 3.61 5.66
N THR A 52 -9.47 2.38 5.93
CA THR A 52 -10.85 1.95 5.62
C THR A 52 -11.83 2.10 6.78
N GLU A 53 -11.41 1.89 8.03
CA GLU A 53 -12.30 1.95 9.20
C GLU A 53 -12.42 3.38 9.76
N GLN A 54 -13.66 3.81 10.03
CA GLN A 54 -13.92 5.09 10.67
C GLN A 54 -13.73 4.99 12.19
N GLY A 55 -13.06 5.99 12.79
CA GLY A 55 -12.96 6.13 14.26
C GLY A 55 -11.76 5.48 14.92
N THR A 56 -10.70 5.14 14.17
CA THR A 56 -9.42 4.70 14.73
C THR A 56 -8.78 5.84 15.55
N LYS A 57 -8.72 5.65 16.88
CA LYS A 57 -8.09 6.60 17.81
C LYS A 57 -6.60 6.33 17.91
N ILE A 58 -5.86 6.65 16.86
CA ILE A 58 -4.39 6.54 16.82
C ILE A 58 -3.78 7.91 16.50
N THR A 59 -2.66 8.23 17.12
CA THR A 59 -1.90 9.44 16.78
C THR A 59 -1.07 9.22 15.51
N TYR A 60 -0.70 10.29 14.80
CA TYR A 60 0.19 10.18 13.64
C TYR A 60 1.52 9.50 13.97
N LYS A 61 2.07 9.76 15.16
CA LYS A 61 3.32 9.14 15.62
C LYS A 61 3.16 7.62 15.74
N GLU A 62 2.13 7.16 16.45
CA GLU A 62 1.87 5.72 16.61
C GLU A 62 1.56 5.05 15.27
N LEU A 63 0.86 5.73 14.36
CA LEU A 63 0.60 5.23 13.02
C LEU A 63 1.90 5.03 12.24
N PHE A 64 2.80 6.02 12.24
CA PHE A 64 4.08 5.92 11.54
C PHE A 64 4.97 4.81 12.13
N GLU A 65 5.06 4.71 13.46
CA GLU A 65 5.82 3.64 14.12
C GLU A 65 5.27 2.25 13.77
N LYS A 66 3.94 2.09 13.71
CA LYS A 66 3.32 0.83 13.29
C LYS A 66 3.59 0.50 11.83
N LEU A 67 3.42 1.45 10.92
CA LEU A 67 3.69 1.24 9.48
C LEU A 67 5.16 0.87 9.24
N GLU A 68 6.10 1.54 9.90
CA GLU A 68 7.53 1.22 9.81
C GLU A 68 7.84 -0.17 10.37
N SER A 69 7.23 -0.53 11.51
CA SER A 69 7.35 -1.87 12.09
C SER A 69 6.80 -2.95 11.16
N ASP A 70 5.65 -2.72 10.54
CA ASP A 70 5.02 -3.66 9.61
C ASP A 70 5.85 -3.83 8.34
N VAL A 71 6.41 -2.75 7.78
CA VAL A 71 7.34 -2.81 6.63
C VAL A 71 8.57 -3.64 6.97
N ALA A 72 9.19 -3.40 8.13
CA ALA A 72 10.37 -4.14 8.58
C ALA A 72 10.07 -5.63 8.80
N GLU A 73 8.89 -5.95 9.33
CA GLU A 73 8.46 -7.33 9.49
C GLU A 73 8.20 -8.03 8.16
N ILE A 74 7.59 -7.36 7.19
CA ILE A 74 7.43 -7.91 5.82
C ILE A 74 8.80 -8.14 5.19
N ASP A 75 9.77 -7.25 5.41
CA ASP A 75 11.13 -7.39 4.90
C ASP A 75 11.83 -8.66 5.44
N LYS A 76 11.68 -8.92 6.74
CA LYS A 76 12.14 -10.19 7.34
C LYS A 76 11.49 -11.42 6.69
N ARG A 77 10.23 -11.33 6.26
CA ARG A 77 9.55 -12.43 5.57
C ARG A 77 10.05 -12.61 4.14
N VAL A 78 10.33 -11.52 3.42
CA VAL A 78 10.98 -11.53 2.11
C VAL A 78 12.33 -12.25 2.19
N ILE A 79 13.19 -11.85 3.13
CA ILE A 79 14.49 -12.50 3.36
C ILE A 79 14.33 -13.97 3.74
N GLY A 80 13.35 -14.28 4.61
CA GLY A 80 13.04 -15.65 5.00
C GLY A 80 12.70 -16.55 3.81
N ILE A 81 11.88 -16.05 2.88
CA ILE A 81 11.52 -16.77 1.65
C ILE A 81 12.73 -16.91 0.73
N GLN A 82 13.52 -15.84 0.55
CA GLN A 82 14.72 -15.88 -0.30
C GLN A 82 15.78 -16.87 0.23
N THR A 83 15.87 -17.05 1.56
CA THR A 83 16.81 -17.99 2.18
C THR A 83 16.43 -19.45 1.93
N ILE A 84 15.14 -19.75 1.82
CA ILE A 84 14.65 -21.12 1.61
C ILE A 84 14.39 -21.46 0.14
N ALA A 85 14.37 -20.46 -0.75
CA ALA A 85 14.09 -20.65 -2.17
C ALA A 85 15.28 -21.28 -2.89
N THR A 86 14.99 -22.21 -3.79
CA THR A 86 15.95 -22.79 -4.73
C THR A 86 15.66 -22.31 -6.16
N PRO A 87 16.61 -22.42 -7.10
CA PRO A 87 16.36 -22.09 -8.51
C PRO A 87 15.16 -22.84 -9.11
N ASP A 88 14.88 -24.05 -8.62
CA ASP A 88 13.77 -24.89 -9.08
C ASP A 88 12.40 -24.36 -8.62
N ASP A 89 12.36 -23.43 -7.65
CA ASP A 89 11.16 -22.84 -7.06
C ASP A 89 10.86 -21.42 -7.55
N GLU A 90 11.61 -20.90 -8.53
CA GLU A 90 11.48 -19.51 -9.00
C GLU A 90 10.07 -19.16 -9.48
N GLU A 91 9.38 -20.11 -10.13
CA GLU A 91 8.01 -19.92 -10.62
C GLU A 91 6.99 -19.64 -9.50
N ILE A 92 7.25 -20.15 -8.29
CA ILE A 92 6.41 -19.92 -7.10
C ILE A 92 6.93 -18.70 -6.34
N THR A 93 8.24 -18.61 -6.18
CA THR A 93 8.90 -17.62 -5.33
C THR A 93 8.76 -16.20 -5.89
N ASN A 94 8.98 -16.01 -7.20
CA ASN A 94 9.00 -14.68 -7.81
C ASN A 94 7.65 -13.94 -7.69
N PRO A 95 6.49 -14.57 -8.01
CA PRO A 95 5.19 -13.94 -7.79
C PRO A 95 4.93 -13.58 -6.34
N ILE A 96 5.36 -14.43 -5.40
CA ILE A 96 5.18 -14.20 -3.96
C ILE A 96 6.04 -13.03 -3.47
N LEU A 97 7.31 -12.98 -3.87
CA LEU A 97 8.18 -11.85 -3.53
C LEU A 97 7.65 -10.54 -4.14
N ALA A 98 7.12 -10.58 -5.36
CA ALA A 98 6.49 -9.41 -5.98
C ALA A 98 5.28 -8.91 -5.17
N TYR A 99 4.42 -9.82 -4.71
CA TYR A 99 3.31 -9.47 -3.83
C TYR A 99 3.79 -8.84 -2.51
N LEU A 100 4.74 -9.46 -1.82
CA LEU A 100 5.25 -8.92 -0.56
C LEU A 100 5.88 -7.53 -0.72
N LYS A 101 6.69 -7.34 -1.77
CA LYS A 101 7.30 -6.04 -2.09
C LYS A 101 6.24 -5.00 -2.45
N SER A 102 5.24 -5.36 -3.25
CA SER A 102 4.11 -4.45 -3.55
C SER A 102 3.37 -4.05 -2.28
N GLY A 103 3.22 -4.96 -1.32
CA GLY A 103 2.67 -4.66 0.01
C GLY A 103 3.51 -3.66 0.80
N GLN A 104 4.84 -3.80 0.78
CA GLN A 104 5.73 -2.81 1.41
C GLN A 104 5.58 -1.42 0.77
N GLU A 105 5.51 -1.35 -0.56
CA GLU A 105 5.29 -0.09 -1.26
C GLU A 105 3.93 0.53 -0.93
N LEU A 106 2.88 -0.29 -0.79
CA LEU A 106 1.57 0.17 -0.32
C LEU A 106 1.65 0.81 1.08
N LEU A 107 2.35 0.18 2.03
CA LEU A 107 2.52 0.74 3.37
C LEU A 107 3.34 2.03 3.36
N ARG A 108 4.38 2.12 2.52
CA ARG A 108 5.17 3.34 2.34
C ARG A 108 4.35 4.46 1.72
N ALA A 109 3.55 4.16 0.70
CA ALA A 109 2.64 5.12 0.09
C ALA A 109 1.59 5.62 1.09
N LEU A 110 1.05 4.72 1.92
CA LEU A 110 0.12 5.07 2.99
C LEU A 110 0.77 6.00 4.02
N GLN A 111 2.00 5.68 4.44
CA GLN A 111 2.78 6.53 5.33
C GLN A 111 3.01 7.92 4.73
N GLN A 112 3.37 7.98 3.45
CA GLN A 112 3.62 9.23 2.73
C GLN A 112 2.35 10.08 2.60
N LYS A 113 1.19 9.47 2.27
CA LYS A 113 -0.11 10.16 2.26
C LYS A 113 -0.36 10.89 3.58
N TYR A 114 -0.23 10.19 4.72
CA TYR A 114 -0.48 10.80 6.03
C TYR A 114 0.54 11.88 6.41
N ARG A 115 1.82 11.73 6.01
CA ARG A 115 2.83 12.80 6.19
C ARG A 115 2.45 14.06 5.40
N LYS A 116 1.99 13.90 4.16
CA LYS A 116 1.54 15.01 3.32
C LYS A 116 0.23 15.63 3.80
N LEU A 117 -0.70 14.82 4.32
CA LEU A 117 -1.93 15.31 4.94
C LEU A 117 -1.62 16.21 6.15
N LEU A 118 -0.69 15.79 7.00
CA LEU A 118 -0.26 16.59 8.15
C LEU A 118 0.39 17.92 7.72
N ALA A 119 1.26 17.87 6.72
CA ALA A 119 1.89 19.07 6.16
C ALA A 119 0.84 20.02 5.57
N PHE A 120 -0.11 19.50 4.80
CA PHE A 120 -1.21 20.27 4.22
C PHE A 120 -2.08 20.92 5.30
N SER A 121 -2.49 20.16 6.32
CA SER A 121 -3.26 20.70 7.46
C SER A 121 -2.52 21.84 8.16
N SER A 122 -1.23 21.68 8.40
CA SER A 122 -0.38 22.71 9.01
C SER A 122 -0.27 23.96 8.12
N SER A 123 -0.09 23.79 6.82
CA SER A 123 -0.03 24.91 5.86
C SER A 123 -1.36 25.66 5.77
N ILE A 124 -2.49 24.97 5.85
CA ILE A 124 -3.82 25.59 5.88
C ILE A 124 -4.03 26.40 7.16
N GLU A 125 -3.64 25.88 8.32
CA GLU A 125 -3.68 26.65 9.57
C GLU A 125 -2.83 27.91 9.48
N TRP A 126 -1.62 27.81 8.94
CA TRP A 126 -0.74 28.95 8.77
C TRP A 126 -1.28 29.98 7.76
N ALA A 127 -1.87 29.52 6.66
CA ALA A 127 -2.55 30.39 5.70
C ALA A 127 -3.74 31.12 6.33
N THR A 128 -4.54 30.41 7.14
CA THR A 128 -5.68 30.99 7.86
C THR A 128 -5.22 32.09 8.82
N ARG A 129 -4.20 31.82 9.65
CA ARG A 129 -3.63 32.82 10.57
C ARG A 129 -3.05 34.02 9.83
N SER A 130 -2.32 33.79 8.75
CA SER A 130 -1.72 34.88 7.94
C SER A 130 -2.79 35.76 7.28
N MET A 131 -3.93 35.17 6.88
CA MET A 131 -5.07 35.91 6.35
C MET A 131 -5.80 36.72 7.43
N GLU A 132 -5.92 36.19 8.65
CA GLU A 132 -6.45 36.95 9.79
C GLU A 132 -5.55 38.12 10.15
N GLU A 133 -4.24 37.91 10.18
CA GLU A 133 -3.25 38.98 10.38
C GLU A 133 -3.39 40.08 9.32
N LEU A 134 -3.49 39.71 8.03
CA LEU A 134 -3.73 40.65 6.94
C LEU A 134 -5.01 41.47 7.12
N ARG A 135 -6.11 40.83 7.55
CA ARG A 135 -7.38 41.53 7.80
C ARG A 135 -7.29 42.52 8.96
N SER A 136 -6.44 42.23 9.95
CA SER A 136 -6.23 43.08 11.12
C SER A 136 -5.11 44.13 10.94
N ALA A 137 -4.37 44.07 9.82
CA ALA A 137 -3.20 44.90 9.60
C ALA A 137 -3.58 46.37 9.33
N SER A 138 -2.89 47.28 10.01
CA SER A 138 -2.98 48.73 9.74
C SER A 138 -2.13 49.11 8.53
N TYR A 139 -2.29 50.34 8.04
CA TYR A 139 -1.60 50.88 6.85
C TYR A 139 -0.08 50.64 6.86
N TYR A 140 0.58 50.75 8.02
CA TYR A 140 2.04 50.54 8.13
C TYR A 140 2.47 49.07 8.13
N GLY A 141 1.59 48.14 8.53
CA GLY A 141 1.87 46.69 8.57
C GLY A 141 1.33 45.92 7.37
N PHE A 142 0.50 46.55 6.53
CA PHE A 142 -0.23 45.91 5.45
C PHE A 142 0.68 45.20 4.44
N ASP A 143 1.74 45.86 3.97
CA ASP A 143 2.65 45.29 2.97
C ASP A 143 3.40 44.03 3.45
N TYR A 144 3.68 43.97 4.75
CA TYR A 144 4.29 42.80 5.37
C TYR A 144 3.26 41.67 5.48
N ALA A 145 2.10 41.97 6.05
CA ALA A 145 1.02 40.99 6.24
C ALA A 145 0.52 40.43 4.89
N ASN A 146 0.44 41.26 3.86
CA ASN A 146 0.04 40.86 2.51
C ASN A 146 1.06 39.89 1.90
N ARG A 147 2.37 40.17 2.08
CA ARG A 147 3.44 39.25 1.63
C ARG A 147 3.42 37.92 2.39
N ALA A 148 3.19 37.95 3.70
CA ALA A 148 3.08 36.76 4.52
C ALA A 148 1.87 35.90 4.09
N ALA A 149 0.69 36.51 3.94
CA ALA A 149 -0.52 35.84 3.49
C ALA A 149 -0.35 35.20 2.09
N ASN A 150 0.20 35.95 1.13
CA ASN A 150 0.47 35.41 -0.21
C ASN A 150 1.47 34.24 -0.20
N ARG A 151 2.48 34.28 0.68
CA ARG A 151 3.41 33.16 0.85
C ARG A 151 2.70 31.95 1.44
N ALA A 152 1.87 32.18 2.47
CA ALA A 152 1.15 31.11 3.14
C ALA A 152 0.14 30.41 2.24
N LEU A 153 -0.57 31.16 1.40
CA LEU A 153 -1.45 30.58 0.38
C LEU A 153 -0.67 29.73 -0.63
N LYS A 154 0.47 30.22 -1.14
CA LYS A 154 1.31 29.45 -2.07
C LYS A 154 1.86 28.16 -1.46
N GLU A 155 2.26 28.21 -0.19
CA GLU A 155 2.73 27.01 0.50
C GLU A 155 1.59 26.01 0.77
N ALA A 156 0.39 26.50 1.08
CA ALA A 156 -0.80 25.65 1.20
C ALA A 156 -1.19 25.00 -0.13
N GLU A 157 -1.19 25.75 -1.23
CA GLU A 157 -1.42 25.21 -2.59
C GLU A 157 -0.39 24.15 -2.97
N LYS A 158 0.89 24.39 -2.66
CA LYS A 158 1.96 23.42 -2.89
C LYS A 158 1.75 22.16 -2.05
N ALA A 159 1.47 22.30 -0.76
CA ALA A 159 1.23 21.16 0.14
C ALA A 159 -0.01 20.36 -0.27
N GLU A 160 -1.05 21.02 -0.78
CA GLU A 160 -2.23 20.37 -1.34
C GLU A 160 -1.89 19.55 -2.59
N ALA A 161 -1.07 20.09 -3.49
CA ALA A 161 -0.63 19.37 -4.68
C ALA A 161 0.21 18.13 -4.32
N GLU A 162 1.14 18.26 -3.37
CA GLU A 162 1.95 17.14 -2.88
C GLU A 162 1.10 16.08 -2.13
N TYR A 163 0.05 16.49 -1.42
CA TYR A 163 -0.90 15.57 -0.81
C TYR A 163 -1.67 14.79 -1.87
N ASN A 164 -2.18 15.47 -2.91
CA ASN A 164 -2.90 14.84 -4.01
C ASN A 164 -2.03 13.85 -4.80
N GLU A 165 -0.76 14.19 -5.01
CA GLU A 165 0.22 13.26 -5.61
C GLU A 165 0.36 12.00 -4.76
N ALA A 166 0.55 12.14 -3.44
CA ALA A 166 0.65 11.00 -2.54
C ALA A 166 -0.62 10.13 -2.47
N VAL A 167 -1.81 10.72 -2.67
CA VAL A 167 -3.07 9.97 -2.80
C VAL A 167 -3.07 9.12 -4.07
N ASN A 168 -2.58 9.65 -5.21
CA ASN A 168 -2.47 8.88 -6.45
C ASN A 168 -1.43 7.76 -6.31
N ASP A 169 -0.27 8.04 -5.69
CA ASP A 169 0.74 7.02 -5.42
C ASP A 169 0.18 5.86 -4.58
N LEU A 170 -0.67 6.17 -3.59
CA LEU A 170 -1.36 5.16 -2.79
C LEU A 170 -2.31 4.29 -3.64
N ILE A 171 -3.08 4.92 -4.54
CA ILE A 171 -3.99 4.22 -5.46
C ILE A 171 -3.20 3.27 -6.37
N ASP A 172 -2.11 3.75 -6.96
CA ASP A 172 -1.30 2.96 -7.88
C ASP A 172 -0.57 1.81 -7.16
N ALA A 173 -0.08 2.05 -5.94
CA ALA A 173 0.46 1.00 -5.09
C ALA A 173 -0.61 -0.06 -4.78
N ALA A 174 -1.83 0.34 -4.38
CA ALA A 174 -2.91 -0.59 -4.08
C ALA A 174 -3.32 -1.44 -5.31
N ARG A 175 -3.39 -0.83 -6.50
CA ARG A 175 -3.63 -1.53 -7.76
C ARG A 175 -2.54 -2.56 -8.06
N THR A 176 -1.28 -2.19 -7.83
CA THR A 176 -0.15 -3.12 -7.98
C THR A 176 -0.28 -4.31 -7.05
N VAL A 177 -0.68 -4.10 -5.79
CA VAL A 177 -0.93 -5.20 -4.84
C VAL A 177 -2.06 -6.10 -5.34
N ILE A 178 -3.16 -5.54 -5.86
CA ILE A 178 -4.28 -6.32 -6.42
C ILE A 178 -3.82 -7.19 -7.60
N GLU A 179 -2.99 -6.65 -8.49
CA GLU A 179 -2.44 -7.41 -9.61
C GLU A 179 -1.51 -8.54 -9.14
N CYS A 180 -0.61 -8.25 -8.20
CA CYS A 180 0.26 -9.25 -7.61
C CYS A 180 -0.53 -10.33 -6.85
N HIS A 181 -1.59 -9.93 -6.13
CA HIS A 181 -2.49 -10.84 -5.42
C HIS A 181 -3.10 -11.86 -6.40
N LYS A 182 -3.62 -11.41 -7.55
CA LYS A 182 -4.19 -12.31 -8.57
C LYS A 182 -3.19 -13.36 -9.07
N ARG A 183 -1.89 -13.02 -9.13
CA ARG A 183 -0.83 -13.94 -9.61
C ARG A 183 -0.44 -15.00 -8.58
N ILE A 184 -0.73 -14.78 -7.30
CA ILE A 184 -0.36 -15.72 -6.23
C ILE A 184 -1.53 -16.57 -5.74
N VAL A 185 -2.76 -16.28 -6.16
CA VAL A 185 -3.92 -17.14 -5.94
C VAL A 185 -3.64 -18.53 -6.52
N GLY A 186 -3.80 -19.57 -5.70
CA GLY A 186 -3.49 -20.97 -6.06
C GLY A 186 -2.00 -21.36 -5.93
N LEU A 187 -1.09 -20.41 -5.72
CA LEU A 187 0.32 -20.70 -5.41
C LEU A 187 0.55 -20.91 -3.91
N VAL A 188 -0.22 -20.22 -3.08
CA VAL A 188 -0.24 -20.34 -1.62
C VAL A 188 -1.58 -20.88 -1.13
N ARG A 189 -1.64 -21.27 0.15
CA ARG A 189 -2.92 -21.63 0.78
C ARG A 189 -3.88 -20.44 0.78
N ASP A 190 -5.17 -20.69 0.55
CA ASP A 190 -6.20 -19.65 0.49
C ASP A 190 -6.28 -18.81 1.78
N ASP A 191 -6.02 -19.44 2.94
CA ASP A 191 -6.00 -18.77 4.25
C ASP A 191 -4.74 -17.93 4.52
N ALA A 192 -3.77 -17.92 3.59
CA ALA A 192 -2.59 -17.06 3.64
C ALA A 192 -2.81 -15.68 2.99
N LEU A 193 -3.86 -15.54 2.20
CA LEU A 193 -4.22 -14.29 1.54
C LEU A 193 -5.34 -13.58 2.31
N ILE A 194 -5.29 -12.25 2.28
CA ILE A 194 -6.41 -11.44 2.76
C ILE A 194 -7.37 -11.16 1.62
N ASP A 195 -8.62 -10.84 1.94
CA ASP A 195 -9.62 -10.54 0.91
C ASP A 195 -9.16 -9.34 0.06
N VAL A 196 -9.09 -9.56 -1.25
CA VAL A 196 -8.68 -8.54 -2.23
C VAL A 196 -9.55 -7.28 -2.17
N LYS A 197 -10.81 -7.43 -1.72
CA LYS A 197 -11.75 -6.33 -1.55
C LYS A 197 -11.24 -5.24 -0.62
N ILE A 198 -10.39 -5.57 0.34
CA ILE A 198 -9.79 -4.58 1.26
C ILE A 198 -8.93 -3.59 0.47
N PHE A 199 -8.16 -4.06 -0.53
CA PHE A 199 -7.36 -3.18 -1.38
C PHE A 199 -8.24 -2.41 -2.38
N GLU A 200 -9.28 -3.04 -2.90
CA GLU A 200 -10.25 -2.37 -3.79
C GLU A 200 -10.99 -1.24 -3.07
N GLU A 201 -11.28 -1.40 -1.78
CA GLU A 201 -11.89 -0.36 -0.96
C GLU A 201 -10.96 0.85 -0.79
N VAL A 202 -9.66 0.63 -0.59
CA VAL A 202 -8.66 1.72 -0.55
C VAL A 202 -8.68 2.51 -1.85
N VAL A 203 -8.63 1.82 -3.00
CA VAL A 203 -8.69 2.45 -4.32
C VAL A 203 -9.97 3.26 -4.46
N ARG A 204 -11.13 2.63 -4.20
CA ARG A 204 -12.45 3.26 -4.36
C ARG A 204 -12.57 4.52 -3.50
N LYS A 205 -12.22 4.43 -2.21
CA LYS A 205 -12.32 5.55 -1.26
C LYS A 205 -11.45 6.73 -1.71
N ASN A 206 -10.20 6.48 -2.07
CA ASN A 206 -9.25 7.53 -2.45
C ASN A 206 -9.60 8.14 -3.82
N GLU A 207 -10.14 7.35 -4.76
CA GLU A 207 -10.65 7.89 -6.03
C GLU A 207 -11.90 8.77 -5.84
N GLU A 208 -12.80 8.40 -4.92
CA GLU A 208 -13.98 9.21 -4.57
C GLU A 208 -13.56 10.54 -3.94
N GLU A 209 -12.63 10.52 -2.99
CA GLU A 209 -12.05 11.73 -2.38
C GLU A 209 -11.42 12.64 -3.45
N ALA A 210 -10.57 12.08 -4.32
CA ALA A 210 -9.92 12.84 -5.39
C ALA A 210 -10.92 13.44 -6.42
N LYS A 211 -12.04 12.74 -6.70
CA LYS A 211 -13.11 13.28 -7.56
C LYS A 211 -13.85 14.42 -6.89
N ASN A 212 -14.24 14.25 -5.62
CA ASN A 212 -14.95 15.26 -4.84
C ASN A 212 -14.16 16.56 -4.73
N GLU A 213 -12.84 16.48 -4.53
CA GLU A 213 -11.96 17.66 -4.50
C GLU A 213 -11.89 18.38 -5.86
N LYS A 214 -11.79 17.65 -6.97
CA LYS A 214 -11.81 18.25 -8.32
C LYS A 214 -13.14 18.96 -8.60
N GLU A 215 -14.25 18.39 -8.17
CA GLU A 215 -15.57 19.03 -8.29
C GLU A 215 -15.70 20.28 -7.42
N ALA A 216 -15.18 20.26 -6.19
CA ALA A 216 -15.15 21.42 -5.31
C ALA A 216 -14.33 22.58 -5.91
N LYS A 217 -13.16 22.28 -6.49
CA LYS A 217 -12.33 23.28 -7.18
C LYS A 217 -13.04 23.87 -8.41
N ASN A 218 -13.71 23.04 -9.21
CA ASN A 218 -14.48 23.51 -10.37
C ASN A 218 -15.67 24.41 -9.98
N LYS A 219 -16.32 24.14 -8.85
CA LYS A 219 -17.41 24.99 -8.32
C LYS A 219 -16.88 26.31 -7.75
N SER A 220 -15.76 26.28 -7.03
CA SER A 220 -15.11 27.48 -6.50
C SER A 220 -14.57 28.41 -7.60
N GLY A 221 -13.95 27.83 -8.64
CA GLY A 221 -13.42 28.57 -9.79
C GLY A 221 -14.49 29.24 -10.66
N LYS A 222 -15.71 28.68 -10.75
CA LYS A 222 -16.83 29.30 -11.47
C LYS A 222 -17.46 30.50 -10.75
N ASN A 223 -17.33 30.60 -9.42
CA ASN A 223 -17.85 31.72 -8.66
C ASN A 223 -16.92 32.94 -8.66
N LEU A 224 -15.65 32.78 -9.06
CA LEU A 224 -14.68 33.87 -9.19
C LEU A 224 -14.66 34.52 -10.59
N SER A 225 -15.30 33.90 -11.60
CA SER A 225 -15.40 34.44 -12.96
C SER A 225 -16.68 35.21 -13.27
N ASN A 226 -17.60 35.33 -12.30
CA ASN A 226 -18.78 36.19 -12.38
C ASN A 226 -18.79 37.19 -11.21
N PRO A 227 -17.98 38.27 -11.25
CA PRO A 227 -18.26 39.42 -10.43
C PRO A 227 -19.53 40.08 -10.99
N SER A 228 -20.63 39.93 -10.27
CA SER A 228 -21.79 40.82 -10.43
C SER A 228 -21.48 42.15 -9.77
#